data_AF-A0A8X6SFQ2-F1
#
_entry.id   AF-A0A8X6SFQ2-F1
#
_cell.length_a   1.000
_cell.length_b   1.000
_cell.length_c   1.000
_cell.angle_alpha   90.00
_cell.angle_beta   90.00
_cell.angle_gamma   90.00
#
_symmetry.space_group_name_H-M   'P 1'
#
loop_
_entity.id
_entity.type
_entity.pdbx_description
1 polymer ?
#
loop_
_entity_poly.entity_id
_entity_poly.type
_entity_poly.pdbx_seq_one_letter_code
_entity_poly.pdbx_strand_id
1 'polypeptide(L)'
;MLSRMHLISPSSWSIKFKNVSCSPSRFPSKEATFYLKQYPSILIHCRWKAANGDQDSSLSKLRERENSQITLAKKVKETTKDAGYLGIIVAGIGVTGVMFYAILRELFSRQSPNSVYSDALKLCRSDISVIDTLGEPIKGYGELSSRGRRRHVSHLEYEKDGKNYMRMKFYLEGSRKSGTVHLEMVEGENLKYEYRYLFVDIDGFPPRSIILKDNRHLNNSVNNFTEYKI
;
A
#
# COMPACT_ATOMS: atom_id res chain seq x y z
N MET A 1 71.27 -20.90 -6.33
CA MET A 1 71.64 -20.17 -5.09
C MET A 1 70.42 -19.36 -4.66
N LEU A 2 69.91 -19.61 -3.46
CA LEU A 2 68.65 -19.06 -2.92
C LEU A 2 68.63 -17.52 -2.89
N SER A 3 67.46 -16.92 -3.14
CA SER A 3 66.86 -15.99 -2.15
C SER A 3 65.41 -15.63 -2.43
N ARG A 4 64.62 -15.89 -1.40
CA ARG A 4 63.25 -15.49 -1.10
C ARG A 4 63.29 -14.08 -0.51
N MET A 5 62.41 -13.17 -0.91
CA MET A 5 62.13 -11.96 -0.12
C MET A 5 60.67 -11.54 -0.27
N HIS A 6 60.11 -11.13 0.86
CA HIS A 6 58.69 -11.11 1.21
C HIS A 6 57.97 -9.82 0.78
N LEU A 7 56.66 -9.95 0.53
CA LEU A 7 55.69 -8.85 0.48
C LEU A 7 55.63 -8.13 1.83
N ILE A 8 55.70 -6.79 1.78
CA ILE A 8 55.36 -5.88 2.87
C ILE A 8 54.16 -5.05 2.41
N SER A 9 53.06 -5.17 3.14
CA SER A 9 51.86 -4.33 3.02
C SER A 9 52.11 -2.97 3.66
N PRO A 10 51.80 -1.82 3.03
CA PRO A 10 51.80 -0.55 3.70
C PRO A 10 50.46 -0.26 4.40
N SER A 11 50.59 0.07 5.67
CA SER A 11 49.60 0.47 6.66
C SER A 11 49.00 1.87 6.43
N SER A 12 47.70 1.96 6.71
CA SER A 12 46.95 3.06 7.34
C SER A 12 47.69 4.39 7.61
N TRP A 13 47.24 5.47 6.97
CA TRP A 13 47.51 6.84 7.40
C TRP A 13 46.29 7.46 8.10
N SER A 14 46.52 8.00 9.29
CA SER A 14 45.56 8.75 10.08
C SER A 14 46.15 10.14 10.34
N ILE A 15 45.46 11.18 9.91
CA ILE A 15 45.85 12.58 10.12
C ILE A 15 44.94 13.13 11.22
N LYS A 16 45.53 13.51 12.35
CA LYS A 16 44.87 14.20 13.48
C LYS A 16 45.11 15.70 13.34
N PHE A 17 44.04 16.47 13.26
CA PHE A 17 44.05 17.90 13.56
C PHE A 17 43.44 18.15 14.95
N LYS A 18 44.19 18.82 15.81
CA LYS A 18 43.68 19.64 16.93
C LYS A 18 43.63 21.08 16.38
N ASN A 19 42.69 21.96 16.71
CA ASN A 19 42.51 22.51 18.05
C ASN A 19 41.35 23.55 18.09
N VAL A 20 40.80 23.75 19.30
CA VAL A 20 40.14 24.96 19.88
C VAL A 20 38.61 25.16 19.74
N SER A 21 38.03 25.37 20.93
CA SER A 21 36.71 25.74 21.46
C SER A 21 36.01 26.97 20.82
N CYS A 22 34.70 27.27 20.95
CA CYS A 22 33.70 27.02 22.00
C CYS A 22 32.25 27.33 21.50
N SER A 23 31.24 26.63 22.05
CA SER A 23 29.76 26.89 22.14
C SER A 23 28.95 27.30 20.88
N PRO A 24 27.85 26.59 20.51
CA PRO A 24 26.52 26.93 21.06
C PRO A 24 25.49 25.76 21.13
N SER A 25 24.35 26.06 21.76
CA SER A 25 23.06 25.33 21.72
C SER A 25 22.62 24.86 20.32
N ARG A 26 22.23 23.58 20.15
CA ARG A 26 21.12 23.07 19.29
C ARG A 26 21.19 21.56 19.03
N PHE A 27 20.01 20.92 19.06
CA PHE A 27 19.60 19.64 18.44
C PHE A 27 20.48 18.37 18.64
N PRO A 28 19.92 17.26 19.16
CA PRO A 28 20.58 15.96 19.01
C PRO A 28 20.36 15.44 17.59
N SER A 29 21.37 15.55 16.73
CA SER A 29 21.43 14.76 15.49
C SER A 29 21.71 13.30 15.86
N LYS A 30 20.72 12.44 15.67
CA LYS A 30 20.86 10.99 15.75
C LYS A 30 21.72 10.55 14.55
N GLU A 31 22.99 10.23 14.77
CA GLU A 31 23.78 9.54 13.75
C GLU A 31 23.22 8.12 13.58
N ALA A 32 22.73 7.83 12.38
CA ALA A 32 22.38 6.50 11.94
C ALA A 32 23.65 5.84 11.37
N THR A 33 24.24 4.93 12.13
CA THR A 33 25.31 4.05 11.65
C THR A 33 24.70 3.01 10.70
N PHE A 34 24.81 3.29 9.40
CA PHE A 34 24.47 2.32 8.35
C PHE A 34 25.62 1.33 8.16
N TYR A 35 25.44 0.10 8.63
CA TYR A 35 26.30 -1.02 8.23
C TYR A 35 25.97 -1.42 6.79
N LEU A 36 26.80 -0.97 5.84
CA LEU A 36 26.77 -1.47 4.47
C LEU A 36 27.32 -2.90 4.46
N LYS A 37 26.41 -3.88 4.47
CA LYS A 37 26.73 -5.27 4.23
C LYS A 37 27.14 -5.43 2.76
N GLN A 38 28.37 -5.86 2.54
CA GLN A 38 28.93 -6.09 1.21
C GLN A 38 28.23 -7.29 0.55
N TYR A 39 27.33 -7.00 -0.39
CA TYR A 39 26.80 -8.01 -1.32
C TYR A 39 27.87 -8.29 -2.38
N PRO A 40 28.10 -9.55 -2.79
CA PRO A 40 28.97 -9.83 -3.92
C PRO A 40 28.34 -9.22 -5.17
N SER A 41 29.01 -8.19 -5.67
CA SER A 41 28.75 -7.57 -6.96
C SER A 41 28.82 -8.62 -8.06
N ILE A 42 27.66 -9.06 -8.55
CA ILE A 42 27.54 -9.70 -9.86
C ILE A 42 27.87 -8.61 -10.87
N LEU A 43 29.17 -8.54 -11.21
CA LEU A 43 29.70 -7.65 -12.21
C LEU A 43 29.22 -8.17 -13.58
N ILE A 44 28.07 -7.69 -14.04
CA ILE A 44 27.67 -7.87 -15.44
C ILE A 44 28.56 -6.92 -16.25
N HIS A 45 29.71 -7.45 -16.69
CA HIS A 45 30.61 -6.73 -17.57
C HIS A 45 30.01 -6.69 -18.99
N CYS A 46 29.21 -5.66 -19.28
CA CYS A 46 28.79 -5.36 -20.64
C CYS A 46 30.01 -4.88 -21.45
N ARG A 47 30.70 -5.82 -22.11
CA ARG A 47 31.78 -5.50 -23.06
C ARG A 47 31.17 -5.02 -24.37
N TRP A 48 31.05 -3.70 -24.53
CA TRP A 48 30.73 -3.06 -25.81
C TRP A 48 31.95 -3.10 -26.73
N LYS A 49 31.80 -3.71 -27.90
CA LYS A 49 32.82 -3.74 -28.95
C LYS A 49 32.44 -2.70 -30.01
N ALA A 50 33.15 -1.57 -30.04
CA ALA A 50 33.08 -0.65 -31.15
C ALA A 50 33.77 -1.29 -32.37
N ALA A 51 33.03 -1.44 -33.48
CA ALA A 51 33.58 -1.92 -34.74
C ALA A 51 34.11 -0.73 -35.54
N ASN A 52 35.43 -0.66 -35.71
CA ASN A 52 36.04 0.18 -36.74
C ASN A 52 35.67 -0.40 -38.11
N GLY A 53 35.19 0.48 -38.99
CA GLY A 53 34.87 0.13 -40.36
C GLY A 53 36.14 -0.08 -41.17
N ASP A 54 36.20 -1.23 -41.84
CA ASP A 54 37.03 -1.41 -43.02
C ASP A 54 36.16 -1.77 -44.22
N GLN A 55 36.53 -1.15 -45.34
CA GLN A 55 35.82 -1.15 -46.60
C GLN A 55 36.03 -2.49 -47.32
N ASP A 56 35.06 -3.40 -47.19
CA ASP A 56 34.77 -4.43 -48.20
C ASP A 56 33.30 -4.84 -48.05
N SER A 57 32.43 -3.90 -48.42
CA SER A 57 31.14 -3.73 -47.77
C SER A 57 29.91 -4.17 -48.57
N SER A 58 30.09 -4.75 -49.76
CA SER A 58 28.94 -5.01 -50.64
C SER A 58 28.69 -6.50 -50.89
N LEU A 59 29.72 -7.35 -51.01
CA LEU A 59 29.55 -8.78 -51.31
C LEU A 59 29.46 -9.66 -50.06
N SER A 60 30.24 -9.36 -49.03
CA SER A 60 30.19 -10.01 -47.72
C SER A 60 28.88 -9.72 -46.98
N LYS A 61 28.40 -8.47 -47.03
CA LYS A 61 27.13 -8.05 -46.39
C LYS A 61 25.89 -8.68 -46.99
N LEU A 62 25.88 -9.00 -48.29
CA LEU A 62 24.77 -9.72 -48.91
C LEU A 62 24.76 -11.18 -48.49
N ARG A 63 25.92 -11.84 -48.51
CA ARG A 63 26.07 -13.23 -48.07
C ARG A 63 25.86 -13.40 -46.56
N GLU A 64 26.18 -12.38 -45.76
CA GLU A 64 25.94 -12.35 -44.32
C GLU A 64 24.51 -11.91 -43.97
N ARG A 65 23.83 -11.07 -44.76
CA ARG A 65 22.37 -10.88 -44.64
C ARG A 65 21.60 -12.12 -45.02
N GLU A 66 22.02 -12.81 -46.08
CA GLU A 66 21.41 -14.06 -46.49
C GLU A 66 21.67 -15.10 -45.40
N ASN A 67 22.92 -15.38 -45.03
CA ASN A 67 23.28 -16.31 -43.94
C ASN A 67 22.66 -15.94 -42.59
N SER A 68 22.57 -14.66 -42.22
CA SER A 68 21.88 -14.24 -41.00
C SER A 68 20.37 -14.31 -41.12
N GLN A 69 19.75 -14.14 -42.29
CA GLN A 69 18.33 -14.42 -42.49
C GLN A 69 18.03 -15.91 -42.46
N ILE A 70 18.82 -16.78 -43.10
CA ILE A 70 18.66 -18.24 -42.97
C ILE A 70 19.00 -18.69 -41.56
N THR A 71 19.96 -18.06 -40.87
CA THR A 71 20.30 -18.39 -39.47
C THR A 71 19.27 -17.85 -38.50
N LEU A 72 18.69 -16.67 -38.71
CA LEU A 72 17.58 -16.14 -37.89
C LEU A 72 16.31 -16.90 -38.17
N ALA A 73 15.97 -17.18 -39.43
CA ALA A 73 14.82 -18.02 -39.79
C ALA A 73 14.99 -19.44 -39.26
N LYS A 74 16.18 -20.02 -39.31
CA LYS A 74 16.48 -21.34 -38.74
C LYS A 74 16.52 -21.31 -37.21
N LYS A 75 17.01 -20.24 -36.59
CA LYS A 75 17.06 -20.06 -35.13
C LYS A 75 15.69 -19.75 -34.54
N VAL A 76 14.83 -19.03 -35.26
CA VAL A 76 13.40 -18.84 -34.95
C VAL A 76 12.66 -20.17 -35.13
N LYS A 77 12.93 -20.91 -36.22
CA LYS A 77 12.35 -22.25 -36.46
C LYS A 77 12.82 -23.29 -35.45
N GLU A 78 14.03 -23.15 -34.91
CA GLU A 78 14.55 -24.00 -33.83
C GLU A 78 13.99 -23.59 -32.46
N THR A 79 13.82 -22.30 -32.16
CA THR A 79 13.13 -21.84 -30.92
C THR A 79 11.64 -22.17 -30.90
N THR A 80 11.03 -22.40 -32.08
CA THR A 80 9.64 -22.87 -32.16
C THR A 80 9.48 -24.30 -31.62
N LYS A 81 10.56 -25.10 -31.55
CA LYS A 81 10.50 -26.49 -31.05
C LYS A 81 10.26 -26.57 -29.53
N ASP A 82 10.56 -25.49 -28.78
CA ASP A 82 10.38 -25.41 -27.33
C ASP A 82 9.04 -24.76 -26.91
N ALA A 83 8.08 -24.65 -27.84
CA ALA A 83 6.78 -24.05 -27.60
C ALA A 83 5.98 -24.70 -26.45
N GLY A 84 6.25 -25.97 -26.14
CA GLY A 84 5.59 -26.68 -25.04
C GLY A 84 5.86 -26.05 -23.67
N TYR A 85 7.11 -25.68 -23.37
CA TYR A 85 7.47 -25.04 -22.10
C TYR A 85 6.85 -23.65 -21.99
N LEU A 86 6.83 -22.89 -23.09
CA LEU A 86 6.19 -21.58 -23.15
C LEU A 86 4.67 -21.71 -22.91
N GLY A 87 4.03 -22.73 -23.49
CA GLY A 87 2.63 -23.07 -23.23
C GLY A 87 2.35 -23.36 -21.76
N ILE A 88 3.20 -24.17 -21.10
CA ILE A 88 3.08 -24.48 -19.67
C ILE A 88 3.24 -23.21 -18.81
N ILE A 89 4.22 -22.35 -19.14
CA ILE A 89 4.45 -21.09 -18.41
C ILE A 89 3.23 -20.16 -18.55
N VAL A 90 2.71 -19.98 -19.76
CA VAL A 90 1.51 -19.15 -20.01
C VAL A 90 0.29 -19.73 -19.32
N ALA A 91 0.09 -21.05 -19.37
CA ALA A 91 -0.99 -21.72 -18.66
C ALA A 91 -0.89 -21.52 -17.15
N GLY A 92 0.31 -21.65 -16.57
CA GLY A 92 0.55 -21.41 -15.15
C GLY A 92 0.25 -19.98 -14.71
N ILE A 93 0.69 -18.98 -15.49
CA ILE A 93 0.36 -17.57 -15.25
C ILE A 93 -1.14 -17.33 -15.41
N GLY A 94 -1.79 -17.95 -16.39
CA GLY A 94 -3.23 -17.84 -16.62
C GLY A 94 -4.05 -18.35 -15.43
N VAL A 95 -3.79 -19.58 -14.98
CA VAL A 95 -4.48 -20.17 -13.81
C VAL A 95 -4.23 -19.35 -12.55
N THR A 96 -2.98 -18.98 -12.29
CA THR A 96 -2.60 -18.17 -11.12
C THR A 96 -3.25 -16.79 -11.18
N GLY A 97 -3.28 -16.15 -12.36
CA GLY A 97 -3.90 -14.86 -12.57
C GLY A 97 -5.41 -14.88 -12.35
N VAL A 98 -6.11 -15.92 -12.82
CA VAL A 98 -7.56 -16.09 -12.60
C VAL A 98 -7.86 -16.30 -11.11
N MET A 99 -7.13 -17.21 -10.44
CA MET A 99 -7.33 -17.48 -9.01
C MET A 99 -7.01 -16.24 -8.17
N PHE A 100 -5.90 -15.57 -8.45
CA PHE A 100 -5.52 -14.33 -7.78
C PHE A 100 -6.56 -13.24 -8.01
N TYR A 101 -7.06 -13.07 -9.24
CA TYR A 101 -8.11 -12.10 -9.55
C TYR A 101 -9.43 -12.42 -8.85
N ALA A 102 -9.82 -13.68 -8.73
CA ALA A 102 -11.01 -14.09 -8.01
C ALA A 102 -10.90 -13.77 -6.51
N ILE A 103 -9.77 -14.13 -5.88
CA ILE A 103 -9.52 -13.84 -4.45
C ILE A 103 -9.44 -12.34 -4.22
N LEU A 104 -8.71 -11.60 -5.07
CA LEU A 104 -8.61 -10.15 -4.94
C LEU A 104 -9.98 -9.49 -5.13
N ARG A 105 -10.78 -9.91 -6.12
CA ARG A 105 -12.13 -9.37 -6.26
C ARG A 105 -12.98 -9.69 -5.05
N GLU A 106 -12.97 -10.91 -4.54
CA GLU A 106 -13.80 -11.26 -3.40
C GLU A 106 -13.37 -10.47 -2.15
N LEU A 107 -12.07 -10.43 -1.88
CA LEU A 107 -11.50 -9.84 -0.66
C LEU A 107 -11.48 -8.31 -0.70
N PHE A 108 -11.34 -7.70 -1.88
CA PHE A 108 -11.39 -6.25 -2.08
C PHE A 108 -12.75 -5.75 -2.58
N SER A 109 -13.76 -6.62 -2.79
CA SER A 109 -15.13 -6.19 -3.15
C SER A 109 -15.87 -5.54 -1.99
N ARG A 110 -15.39 -5.69 -0.76
CA ARG A 110 -16.10 -5.22 0.43
C ARG A 110 -15.30 -4.15 1.14
N GLN A 111 -15.97 -3.02 1.31
CA GLN A 111 -15.46 -1.82 1.96
C GLN A 111 -14.86 -2.18 3.32
N SER A 112 -13.54 -2.09 3.42
CA SER A 112 -12.86 -2.47 4.65
C SER A 112 -13.21 -1.51 5.79
N PRO A 113 -13.21 -1.98 7.05
CA PRO A 113 -13.44 -1.13 8.22
C PRO A 113 -12.55 0.11 8.25
N ASN A 114 -11.30 -0.01 7.79
CA ASN A 114 -10.36 1.11 7.75
C ASN A 114 -10.74 2.18 6.72
N SER A 115 -11.29 1.78 5.56
CA SER A 115 -11.78 2.73 4.56
C SER A 115 -12.97 3.50 5.10
N VAL A 116 -13.95 2.77 5.67
CA VAL A 116 -15.16 3.37 6.26
C VAL A 116 -14.79 4.32 7.41
N TYR A 117 -13.86 3.94 8.27
CA TYR A 117 -13.34 4.82 9.32
C TYR A 117 -12.75 6.10 8.73
N SER A 118 -11.90 5.99 7.71
CA SER A 118 -11.23 7.14 7.11
C SER A 118 -12.24 8.10 6.47
N ASP A 119 -13.29 7.58 5.85
CA ASP A 119 -14.34 8.38 5.23
C ASP A 119 -15.28 9.01 6.26
N ALA A 120 -15.67 8.26 7.30
CA ALA A 120 -16.45 8.80 8.42
C ALA A 120 -15.70 9.91 9.16
N LEU A 121 -14.38 9.75 9.36
CA LEU A 121 -13.54 10.78 9.97
C LEU A 121 -13.46 12.05 9.11
N LYS A 122 -13.36 11.91 7.79
CA LYS A 122 -13.41 13.06 6.86
C LYS A 122 -14.76 13.78 6.96
N LEU A 123 -15.88 13.04 7.00
CA LEU A 123 -17.21 13.61 7.17
C LEU A 123 -17.34 14.41 8.47
N CYS A 124 -16.81 13.88 9.58
CA CYS A 124 -16.80 14.58 10.86
C CYS A 124 -15.93 15.86 10.82
N ARG A 125 -14.83 15.84 10.06
CA ARG A 125 -13.95 17.00 9.89
C ARG A 125 -14.51 18.08 8.97
N SER A 126 -15.43 17.74 8.07
CA SER A 126 -16.08 18.71 7.18
C SER A 126 -17.34 19.34 7.75
N ASP A 127 -17.93 18.76 8.80
CA ASP A 127 -19.19 19.24 9.35
C ASP A 127 -18.99 20.41 10.32
N ILE A 128 -19.65 21.54 10.03
CA ILE A 128 -19.51 22.79 10.81
C ILE A 128 -19.96 22.59 12.26
N SER A 129 -21.00 21.80 12.51
CA SER A 129 -21.52 21.57 13.86
C SER A 129 -20.53 20.80 14.73
N VAL A 130 -19.85 19.81 14.12
CA VAL A 130 -18.80 19.04 14.78
C VAL A 130 -17.57 19.92 15.04
N ILE A 131 -17.16 20.73 14.06
CA ILE A 131 -16.01 21.64 14.19
C ILE A 131 -16.23 22.66 15.31
N ASP A 132 -17.40 23.31 15.35
CA ASP A 132 -17.70 24.34 16.37
C ASP A 132 -17.70 23.73 17.79
N THR A 133 -18.24 22.51 17.92
CA THR A 133 -18.38 21.86 19.22
C THR A 133 -17.07 21.26 19.73
N LEU A 134 -16.32 20.53 18.90
CA LEU A 134 -15.06 19.89 19.31
C LEU A 134 -13.87 20.84 19.26
N GLY A 135 -13.86 21.78 18.31
CA GLY A 135 -12.75 22.68 18.03
C GLY A 135 -11.62 22.03 17.22
N GLU A 136 -10.99 22.79 16.33
CA GLU A 136 -9.82 22.34 15.56
C GLU A 136 -8.55 22.36 16.41
N PRO A 137 -7.60 21.43 16.20
CA PRO A 137 -7.58 20.33 15.24
C PRO A 137 -8.33 19.07 15.71
N ILE A 138 -9.08 18.42 14.81
CA ILE A 138 -9.85 17.19 15.11
C ILE A 138 -9.04 15.93 14.79
N LYS A 139 -8.74 15.14 15.83
CA LYS A 139 -8.06 13.85 15.75
C LYS A 139 -9.05 12.70 15.94
N GLY A 140 -8.84 11.62 15.20
CA GLY A 140 -9.63 10.39 15.33
C GLY A 140 -8.77 9.26 15.89
N TYR A 141 -9.33 8.47 16.80
CA TYR A 141 -8.67 7.34 17.44
C TYR A 141 -9.58 6.12 17.48
N GLY A 142 -8.96 4.94 17.37
CA GLY A 142 -9.64 3.67 17.61
C GLY A 142 -9.84 3.38 19.10
N GLU A 143 -10.25 2.16 19.41
CA GLU A 143 -10.41 1.68 20.78
C GLU A 143 -9.10 1.68 21.56
N LEU A 144 -9.23 1.94 22.86
CA LEU A 144 -8.13 1.84 23.79
C LEU A 144 -7.89 0.37 24.12
N SER A 145 -6.77 -0.17 23.65
CA SER A 145 -6.27 -1.46 24.13
C SER A 145 -5.92 -1.36 25.61
N SER A 146 -6.05 -2.45 26.36
CA SER A 146 -5.59 -2.55 27.77
C SER A 146 -4.15 -2.05 27.99
N ARG A 147 -3.28 -2.16 26.98
CA ARG A 147 -1.90 -1.64 26.99
C ARG A 147 -1.75 -0.17 26.54
N GLY A 148 -2.82 0.60 26.48
CA GLY A 148 -2.81 2.03 26.10
C GLY A 148 -2.65 2.34 24.61
N ARG A 149 -2.67 1.34 23.72
CA ARG A 149 -2.52 1.54 22.26
C ARG A 149 -3.89 1.81 21.61
N ARG A 150 -3.95 2.76 20.67
CA ARG A 150 -5.19 3.19 19.95
C ARG A 150 -5.15 2.89 18.44
N ARG A 151 -4.71 1.69 18.06
CA ARG A 151 -4.42 1.34 16.65
C ARG A 151 -5.60 0.76 15.87
N HIS A 152 -6.58 0.17 16.56
CA HIS A 152 -7.66 -0.58 15.94
C HIS A 152 -9.00 0.08 16.24
N VAL A 153 -9.86 0.17 15.24
CA VAL A 153 -11.21 0.73 15.38
C VAL A 153 -12.17 -0.37 15.81
N SER A 154 -13.11 -0.08 16.72
CA SER A 154 -14.15 -1.05 17.07
C SER A 154 -15.06 -1.24 15.87
N HIS A 155 -15.12 -2.45 15.32
CA HIS A 155 -16.09 -2.78 14.29
C HIS A 155 -16.71 -4.14 14.58
N LEU A 156 -17.98 -4.28 14.25
CA LEU A 156 -18.75 -5.51 14.36
C LEU A 156 -19.54 -5.68 13.07
N GLU A 157 -19.25 -6.75 12.35
CA GLU A 157 -20.00 -7.17 11.17
C GLU A 157 -21.03 -8.22 11.61
N TYR A 158 -22.29 -8.03 11.20
CA TYR A 158 -23.38 -8.93 11.53
C TYR A 158 -24.39 -8.97 10.39
N GLU A 159 -25.08 -10.09 10.24
CA GLU A 159 -26.12 -10.25 9.23
C GLU A 159 -27.50 -10.06 9.86
N LYS A 160 -28.37 -9.32 9.18
CA LYS A 160 -29.77 -9.16 9.57
C LYS A 160 -30.64 -9.08 8.32
N ASP A 161 -31.74 -9.84 8.27
CA ASP A 161 -32.69 -9.84 7.15
C ASP A 161 -32.02 -10.12 5.77
N GLY A 162 -30.98 -10.98 5.76
CA GLY A 162 -30.21 -11.33 4.55
C GLY A 162 -29.30 -10.22 4.03
N LYS A 163 -29.08 -9.14 4.81
CA LYS A 163 -28.15 -8.05 4.49
C LYS A 163 -27.04 -7.99 5.53
N ASN A 164 -25.82 -7.69 5.08
CA ASN A 164 -24.69 -7.47 5.98
C ASN A 164 -24.71 -6.04 6.52
N TYR A 165 -24.58 -5.94 7.84
CA TYR A 165 -24.44 -4.69 8.57
C TYR A 165 -23.03 -4.62 9.13
N MET A 166 -22.46 -3.41 9.09
CA MET A 166 -21.21 -3.11 9.79
C MET A 166 -21.46 -1.96 10.76
N ARG A 167 -21.38 -2.26 12.06
CA ARG A 167 -21.41 -1.25 13.11
C ARG A 167 -19.98 -0.91 13.50
N MET A 168 -19.71 0.38 13.69
CA MET A 168 -18.40 0.86 14.06
C MET A 168 -18.48 1.95 15.11
N LYS A 169 -17.51 1.94 16.03
CA LYS A 169 -17.33 2.95 17.05
C LYS A 169 -15.87 3.42 17.09
N PHE A 170 -15.67 4.73 17.08
CA PHE A 170 -14.36 5.34 17.28
C PHE A 170 -14.49 6.66 18.05
N TYR A 171 -13.36 7.22 18.45
CA TYR A 171 -13.31 8.39 19.32
C TYR A 171 -12.71 9.57 18.56
N LEU A 172 -13.25 10.76 18.82
CA LEU A 172 -12.76 12.04 18.33
C LEU A 172 -12.21 12.87 19.50
N GLU A 173 -11.14 13.59 19.22
CA GLU A 173 -10.52 14.53 20.15
C GLU A 173 -10.32 15.85 19.41
N GLY A 174 -11.01 16.89 19.87
CA GLY A 174 -10.78 18.26 19.43
C GLY A 174 -10.07 19.08 20.50
N SER A 175 -9.84 20.36 20.23
CA SER A 175 -9.17 21.26 21.17
C SER A 175 -10.03 21.60 22.40
N ARG A 176 -11.36 21.54 22.30
CA ARG A 176 -12.30 21.94 23.36
C ARG A 176 -12.90 20.72 24.07
N LYS A 177 -13.37 19.74 23.30
CA LYS A 177 -14.07 18.55 23.81
C LYS A 177 -13.63 17.30 23.06
N SER A 178 -13.89 16.15 23.67
CA SER A 178 -13.86 14.85 23.00
C SER A 178 -15.27 14.40 22.65
N GLY A 179 -15.37 13.41 21.78
CA GLY A 179 -16.63 12.78 21.47
C GLY A 179 -16.44 11.35 20.97
N THR A 180 -17.54 10.62 20.95
CA THR A 180 -17.60 9.25 20.47
C THR A 180 -18.46 9.20 19.22
N VAL A 181 -17.92 8.65 18.14
CA VAL A 181 -18.65 8.47 16.88
C VAL A 181 -19.24 7.09 16.84
N HIS A 182 -20.53 7.05 16.55
CA HIS A 182 -21.27 5.83 16.30
C HIS A 182 -21.77 5.85 14.86
N LEU A 183 -21.46 4.78 14.13
CA LEU A 183 -21.96 4.60 12.79
C LEU A 183 -22.39 3.17 12.55
N GLU A 184 -23.32 3.03 11.64
CA GLU A 184 -23.74 1.75 11.11
C GLU A 184 -23.95 1.89 9.62
N MET A 185 -23.42 0.92 8.88
CA MET A 185 -23.58 0.84 7.44
C MET A 185 -24.28 -0.47 7.07
N VAL A 186 -25.03 -0.43 5.98
CA VAL A 186 -25.74 -1.59 5.43
C VAL A 186 -25.23 -1.87 4.01
N GLU A 187 -25.04 -3.13 3.66
CA GLU A 187 -24.77 -3.54 2.29
C GLU A 187 -26.03 -3.29 1.42
N GLY A 188 -25.92 -2.35 0.49
CA GLY A 188 -26.96 -2.03 -0.48
C GLY A 188 -26.97 -2.97 -1.68
N GLU A 189 -27.92 -2.78 -2.59
CA GLU A 189 -28.17 -3.65 -3.75
C GLU A 189 -26.95 -3.76 -4.70
N ASN A 190 -26.12 -2.72 -4.75
CA ASN A 190 -24.93 -2.65 -5.60
C ASN A 190 -23.64 -3.16 -4.91
N LEU A 191 -23.74 -3.93 -3.82
CA LEU A 191 -22.60 -4.34 -2.96
C LEU A 191 -21.83 -3.13 -2.40
N LYS A 192 -22.47 -1.96 -2.36
CA LYS A 192 -21.94 -0.74 -1.77
C LYS A 192 -22.54 -0.58 -0.39
N TYR A 193 -21.71 -0.35 0.62
CA TYR A 193 -22.24 0.03 1.91
C TYR A 193 -22.75 1.47 1.88
N GLU A 194 -23.93 1.63 2.45
CA GLU A 194 -24.58 2.92 2.65
C GLU A 194 -24.72 3.17 4.15
N TYR A 195 -24.57 4.43 4.55
CA TYR A 195 -24.73 4.81 5.96
C TYR A 195 -26.20 4.66 6.35
N ARG A 196 -26.49 3.81 7.33
CA ARG A 196 -27.78 3.78 8.01
C ARG A 196 -27.89 4.95 8.99
N TYR A 197 -26.84 5.16 9.77
CA TYR A 197 -26.67 6.38 10.55
C TYR A 197 -25.18 6.68 10.79
N LEU A 198 -24.89 7.95 11.03
CA LEU A 198 -23.60 8.44 11.50
C LEU A 198 -23.88 9.63 12.43
N PHE A 199 -23.50 9.52 13.69
CA PHE A 199 -23.62 10.61 14.65
C PHE A 199 -22.42 10.63 15.61
N VAL A 200 -22.17 11.81 16.16
CA VAL A 200 -21.14 12.06 17.17
C VAL A 200 -21.83 12.37 18.48
N ASP A 201 -21.53 11.60 19.52
CA ASP A 201 -21.91 11.90 20.89
C ASP A 201 -20.79 12.71 21.54
N ILE A 202 -21.09 13.87 22.10
CA ILE A 202 -20.08 14.79 22.64
C ILE A 202 -19.92 14.48 24.13
N ASP A 203 -18.68 14.24 24.54
CA ASP A 203 -18.37 13.97 25.93
C ASP A 203 -18.40 15.28 26.74
N GLY A 204 -18.89 15.17 27.97
CA GLY A 204 -18.96 16.28 28.91
C GLY A 204 -20.33 16.94 29.00
N PHE A 205 -20.44 17.94 29.88
CA PHE A 205 -21.70 18.62 30.16
C PHE A 205 -21.84 19.92 29.33
N PRO A 206 -23.03 20.24 28.80
CA PRO A 206 -24.19 19.35 28.67
C PRO A 206 -23.94 18.25 27.62
N PRO A 207 -24.51 17.04 27.81
CA PRO A 207 -24.43 15.97 26.82
C PRO A 207 -25.21 16.39 25.56
N ARG A 208 -24.60 16.20 24.40
CA ARG A 208 -25.18 16.57 23.10
C ARG A 208 -24.75 15.58 22.04
N SER A 209 -25.69 15.11 21.22
CA SER A 209 -25.38 14.34 20.01
C SER A 209 -25.60 15.17 18.76
N ILE A 210 -24.71 15.00 17.78
CA ILE A 210 -24.73 15.67 16.48
C ILE A 210 -24.92 14.59 15.42
N ILE A 211 -26.02 14.67 14.68
CA ILE A 211 -26.37 13.68 13.66
C ILE A 211 -25.86 14.19 12.30
N LEU A 212 -24.99 13.41 11.64
CA LEU A 212 -24.44 13.75 10.33
C LEU A 212 -25.21 13.07 9.20
N LYS A 213 -25.55 11.80 9.38
CA LYS A 213 -26.38 11.03 8.44
C LYS A 213 -27.42 10.24 9.22
N ASP A 214 -28.67 10.28 8.76
CA ASP A 214 -29.75 9.49 9.33
C ASP A 214 -30.68 8.97 8.21
N ASN A 215 -30.46 7.72 7.85
CA ASN A 215 -31.23 7.00 6.84
C ASN A 215 -32.06 5.87 7.47
N ARG A 216 -32.25 5.89 8.79
CA ARG A 216 -32.94 4.80 9.52
C ARG A 216 -34.37 4.59 9.05
N HIS A 217 -35.01 5.64 8.56
CA HIS A 217 -36.40 5.62 8.08
C HIS A 217 -36.58 4.86 6.75
N LEU A 218 -35.56 4.84 5.88
CA LEU A 218 -35.68 4.23 4.54
C LEU A 218 -35.86 2.70 4.61
N ASN A 219 -35.27 2.05 5.61
CA ASN A 219 -35.36 0.59 5.77
C ASN A 219 -36.77 0.14 6.21
N ASN A 220 -37.49 0.95 6.98
CA ASN A 220 -38.85 0.61 7.39
C ASN A 220 -39.83 0.65 6.22
N SER A 221 -39.62 1.55 5.25
CA SER A 221 -40.44 1.70 4.05
C SER A 221 -40.41 0.44 3.17
N VAL A 222 -39.23 -0.17 3.01
CA VAL A 222 -39.04 -1.37 2.17
C VAL A 222 -39.74 -2.57 2.78
N ASN A 223 -39.63 -2.78 4.09
CA ASN A 223 -40.28 -3.90 4.78
C ASN A 223 -41.80 -3.80 4.69
N ASN A 224 -42.35 -2.61 4.94
CA ASN A 224 -43.79 -2.37 4.84
C ASN A 224 -44.32 -2.60 3.41
N PHE A 225 -43.62 -2.12 2.37
CA PHE A 225 -44.05 -2.32 0.97
C PHE A 225 -44.03 -3.79 0.54
N THR A 226 -43.14 -4.59 1.11
CA THR A 226 -43.05 -6.02 0.82
C THR A 226 -44.17 -6.82 1.53
N GLU A 227 -44.66 -6.32 2.67
CA GLU A 227 -45.72 -6.94 3.46
C GLU A 227 -47.14 -6.64 2.94
N TYR A 228 -47.36 -5.47 2.33
CA TYR A 228 -48.64 -5.12 1.68
C TYR A 228 -48.81 -5.67 0.25
N LYS A 229 -47.89 -6.54 -0.21
CA LYS A 229 -47.94 -7.19 -1.52
C LYS A 229 -48.16 -8.70 -1.37
N ILE A 230 -49.20 -9.07 -0.62
CA ILE A 230 -49.78 -10.41 -0.54
C ILE A 230 -51.25 -10.30 -0.94
#